data_AF-A0A397D2B1-F1
#
_entry.id   AF-A0A397D2B1-F1
#
_cell.length_a   1.000
_cell.length_b   1.000
_cell.length_c   1.000
_cell.angle_alpha   90.00
_cell.angle_beta   90.00
_cell.angle_gamma   90.00
#
_symmetry.space_group_name_H-M   'P 1'
#
loop_
_entity.id
_entity.type
_entity.pdbx_description
1 polymer ?
#
loop_
_entity_poly.entity_id
_entity_poly.type
_entity_poly.pdbx_seq_one_letter_code
_entity_poly.pdbx_strand_id
1 'polypeptide(L)'
;MANGGSIEGYLIKLDDEYGSIVYCILEEGTLQYYNGKGGVLLGELQLSGNKVNASLIRNDSSSLPNRFVISSRKRSTEAKKEAMTKVFPPELEHDQRLLFAASTPETQEEWATVVLNWNKHCWDETSSIFSYKDESHALRQLLRSHNIKEKPRKINQPGSGHAVPVR
;
A
#
# COMPACT_ATOMS: atom_id res chain seq x y z
N MET A 1 21.45 -19.36 -5.35
CA MET A 1 20.41 -18.75 -4.50
C MET A 1 19.71 -17.78 -5.42
N ALA A 2 18.49 -18.12 -5.86
CA ALA A 2 17.76 -17.24 -6.76
C ALA A 2 17.30 -16.05 -5.92
N ASN A 3 17.95 -14.91 -6.08
CA ASN A 3 17.45 -13.67 -5.53
C ASN A 3 16.14 -13.41 -6.27
N GLY A 4 15.00 -13.62 -5.60
CA GLY A 4 13.74 -13.13 -6.11
C GLY A 4 13.89 -11.62 -6.29
N GLY A 5 13.67 -11.13 -7.50
CA GLY A 5 13.59 -9.71 -7.78
C GLY A 5 12.44 -9.10 -6.99
N SER A 6 12.66 -7.89 -6.51
CA SER A 6 11.69 -7.10 -5.77
C SER A 6 11.44 -5.78 -6.48
N ILE A 7 10.23 -5.25 -6.43
CA ILE A 7 9.99 -3.88 -6.89
C ILE A 7 9.87 -2.96 -5.71
N GLU A 8 10.70 -1.93 -5.67
CA GLU A 8 10.72 -0.98 -4.58
C GLU A 8 10.53 0.46 -5.06
N GLY A 9 9.91 1.30 -4.24
CA GLY A 9 9.68 2.69 -4.61
C GLY A 9 9.01 3.50 -3.50
N TYR A 10 9.08 4.82 -3.60
CA TYR A 10 8.36 5.70 -2.67
C TYR A 10 6.97 6.03 -3.22
N LEU A 11 5.98 5.99 -2.34
CA LEU A 11 4.60 6.34 -2.63
C LEU A 11 4.02 7.15 -1.47
N ILE A 12 2.96 7.91 -1.74
CA ILE A 12 2.15 8.52 -0.69
C ILE A 12 1.00 7.57 -0.41
N LYS A 13 0.93 7.02 0.80
CA LYS A 13 -0.27 6.36 1.30
C LYS A 13 -1.26 7.41 1.77
N LEU A 14 -2.46 7.39 1.22
CA LEU A 14 -3.56 8.25 1.63
C LEU A 14 -4.47 7.45 2.58
N ASP A 15 -4.70 8.03 3.76
CA ASP A 15 -5.77 7.70 4.69
C ASP A 15 -6.83 8.81 4.61
N ASP A 16 -8.04 8.60 5.16
CA ASP A 16 -9.21 9.51 5.08
C ASP A 16 -8.88 11.01 5.14
N GLU A 17 -7.94 11.41 6.01
CA GLU A 17 -7.55 12.82 6.20
C GLU A 17 -6.04 13.08 6.09
N TYR A 18 -5.21 12.05 5.87
CA TYR A 18 -3.75 12.18 5.99
C TYR A 18 -3.00 11.52 4.83
N GLY A 19 -1.92 12.16 4.42
CA GLY A 19 -0.94 11.60 3.49
C GLY A 19 0.32 11.19 4.23
N SER A 20 0.80 9.97 4.00
CA SER A 20 2.07 9.48 4.57
C SER A 20 2.99 9.04 3.45
N ILE A 21 4.20 9.58 3.40
CA ILE A 21 5.23 9.08 2.48
C ILE A 21 5.70 7.74 3.02
N VAL A 22 5.54 6.70 2.22
CA VAL A 22 5.90 5.32 2.54
C VAL A 22 6.82 4.77 1.48
N TYR A 23 7.65 3.80 1.87
CA TYR A 23 8.48 3.03 0.96
C TYR A 23 7.82 1.69 0.72
N CYS A 24 7.39 1.42 -0.49
CA CYS A 24 6.71 0.18 -0.86
C CYS A 24 7.70 -0.79 -1.48
N ILE A 25 7.57 -2.07 -1.13
CA ILE A 25 8.34 -3.19 -1.69
C ILE A 25 7.34 -4.27 -2.07
N LEU A 26 7.30 -4.64 -3.34
CA LEU A 26 6.57 -5.79 -3.85
C LEU A 26 7.55 -6.94 -4.06
N GLU A 27 7.40 -7.99 -3.26
CA GLU A 27 8.26 -9.18 -3.31
C GLU A 27 7.40 -10.43 -3.08
N GLU A 28 7.67 -11.50 -3.83
CA GLU A 28 7.03 -12.83 -3.67
C GLU A 28 5.48 -12.82 -3.58
N GLY A 29 4.83 -11.85 -4.23
CA GLY A 29 3.36 -11.71 -4.19
C GLY A 29 2.82 -11.11 -2.90
N THR A 30 3.62 -10.29 -2.23
CA THR A 30 3.24 -9.47 -1.08
C THR A 30 3.73 -8.04 -1.28
N LEU A 31 2.84 -7.06 -1.14
CA LEU A 31 3.18 -5.64 -1.18
C LEU A 31 3.35 -5.13 0.26
N GLN A 32 4.58 -4.94 0.69
CA GLN A 32 4.94 -4.38 1.99
C GLN A 32 5.14 -2.87 1.88
N TYR A 33 4.80 -2.12 2.92
CA TYR A 33 5.07 -0.69 2.96
C TYR A 33 5.64 -0.27 4.31
N TYR A 34 6.70 0.53 4.24
CA TYR A 34 7.52 0.96 5.36
C TYR A 34 7.40 2.48 5.53
N ASN A 35 7.73 3.00 6.71
CA ASN A 35 7.70 4.45 6.96
C ASN A 35 8.81 5.25 6.23
N GLY A 36 9.68 4.56 5.51
CA GLY A 36 10.82 5.07 4.74
C GLY A 36 11.74 3.91 4.34
N LYS A 37 12.74 4.16 3.48
CA LYS A 37 13.72 3.14 3.09
C LYS A 37 14.56 2.73 4.31
N GLY A 38 14.60 1.43 4.62
CA GLY A 38 15.22 0.90 5.84
C GLY A 38 14.46 1.24 7.13
N GLY A 39 13.20 1.65 7.00
CA GLY A 39 12.34 2.06 8.10
C GLY A 39 11.59 0.89 8.76
N VAL A 40 10.58 1.23 9.55
CA VAL A 40 9.69 0.25 10.21
C VAL A 40 8.57 -0.14 9.25
N LEU A 41 8.28 -1.44 9.17
CA LEU A 41 7.12 -1.98 8.44
C LEU A 41 5.84 -1.40 9.02
N LEU A 42 5.07 -0.69 8.19
CA LEU A 42 3.77 -0.14 8.57
C LEU A 42 2.64 -1.12 8.29
N GLY A 43 2.81 -1.99 7.30
CA GLY A 43 1.89 -3.07 7.00
C GLY A 43 2.22 -3.74 5.67
N GLU A 44 1.39 -4.72 5.32
CA GLU A 44 1.54 -5.52 4.12
C GLU A 44 0.18 -5.84 3.49
N LEU A 45 0.20 -6.11 2.20
CA LEU A 45 -0.96 -6.49 1.40
C LEU A 45 -0.63 -7.77 0.65
N GLN A 46 -1.27 -8.87 1.04
CA GLN A 46 -1.08 -10.16 0.39
C GLN A 46 -1.74 -10.14 -0.99
N LEU A 47 -0.95 -10.31 -2.05
CA LEU A 47 -1.44 -10.42 -3.43
C LEU A 47 -1.61 -11.88 -3.86
N SER A 48 -0.74 -12.75 -3.36
CA SER A 48 -0.78 -14.19 -3.61
C SER A 48 -2.06 -14.86 -3.11
N GLY A 49 -2.64 -15.74 -3.93
CA GLY A 49 -3.93 -16.40 -3.67
C GLY A 49 -5.15 -15.47 -3.76
N ASN A 50 -4.97 -14.17 -3.96
CA ASN A 50 -6.04 -13.17 -3.95
C ASN A 50 -6.32 -12.61 -5.36
N LYS A 51 -7.53 -12.10 -5.55
CA LYS A 51 -7.89 -11.29 -6.72
C LYS A 51 -7.39 -9.87 -6.47
N VAL A 52 -6.32 -9.52 -7.18
CA VAL A 52 -5.71 -8.20 -7.14
C VAL A 52 -6.32 -7.30 -8.19
N ASN A 53 -6.57 -6.05 -7.83
CA ASN A 53 -7.00 -5.01 -8.75
C ASN A 53 -6.20 -3.73 -8.46
N ALA A 54 -5.67 -3.10 -9.51
CA ALA A 54 -5.09 -1.76 -9.42
C ALA A 54 -5.90 -0.84 -10.34
N SER A 55 -6.43 0.25 -9.78
CA SER A 55 -7.29 1.19 -10.51
C SER A 55 -6.77 2.61 -10.36
N LEU A 56 -6.48 3.25 -11.50
CA LEU A 56 -6.01 4.62 -11.56
C LEU A 56 -7.18 5.59 -11.32
N ILE A 57 -7.00 6.57 -10.45
CA ILE A 57 -7.96 7.64 -10.19
C ILE A 57 -7.50 8.87 -10.97
N ARG A 58 -8.02 9.04 -12.19
CA ARG A 58 -7.66 10.14 -13.09
C ARG A 58 -8.58 11.37 -12.99
N ASN A 59 -9.76 11.23 -12.37
CA ASN A 59 -10.80 12.24 -12.44
C ASN A 59 -11.52 12.41 -11.10
N ASP A 60 -10.82 13.01 -10.14
CA ASP A 60 -11.41 13.27 -8.84
C ASP A 60 -10.91 14.63 -8.38
N SER A 61 -11.83 15.58 -8.19
CA SER A 61 -11.63 16.96 -7.76
C SER A 61 -10.97 17.10 -6.37
N SER A 62 -10.44 16.01 -5.84
CA SER A 62 -9.70 15.96 -4.60
C SER A 62 -8.27 16.43 -4.80
N SER A 63 -7.68 16.78 -3.68
CA SER A 63 -6.53 17.64 -3.60
C SER A 63 -5.23 17.00 -4.07
N LEU A 64 -5.10 15.72 -4.42
CA LEU A 64 -3.80 15.13 -4.80
C LEU A 64 -3.82 14.45 -6.19
N PRO A 65 -2.86 14.74 -7.09
CA PRO A 65 -2.77 14.08 -8.40
C PRO A 65 -2.21 12.65 -8.30
N ASN A 66 -2.25 11.93 -9.43
CA ASN A 66 -1.60 10.62 -9.63
C ASN A 66 -2.01 9.54 -8.61
N ARG A 67 -3.27 9.56 -8.18
CA ARG A 67 -3.81 8.62 -7.20
C ARG A 67 -4.21 7.31 -7.83
N PHE A 68 -3.98 6.21 -7.13
CA PHE A 68 -4.40 4.89 -7.56
C PHE A 68 -4.74 4.04 -6.35
N VAL A 69 -5.63 3.10 -6.60
CA VAL A 69 -6.12 2.18 -5.59
C VAL A 69 -5.58 0.81 -5.92
N ILE A 70 -5.02 0.14 -4.92
CA ILE A 70 -4.76 -1.29 -4.97
C ILE A 70 -5.76 -1.97 -4.05
N SER A 71 -6.51 -2.94 -4.56
CA SER A 71 -7.30 -3.83 -3.73
C SER A 71 -6.87 -5.28 -3.89
N SER A 72 -6.87 -6.00 -2.78
CA SER A 72 -6.66 -7.44 -2.72
C SER A 72 -7.85 -8.10 -2.05
N ARG A 73 -8.55 -8.94 -2.83
CA ARG A 73 -9.74 -9.66 -2.37
C ARG A 73 -9.47 -11.15 -2.33
N LYS A 74 -9.74 -11.79 -1.19
CA LYS A 74 -9.60 -13.25 -1.08
C LYS A 74 -10.49 -13.94 -2.12
N ARG A 75 -9.90 -14.84 -2.92
CA ARG A 75 -10.65 -15.61 -3.92
C ARG A 75 -11.47 -16.65 -3.17
N SER A 76 -12.72 -16.32 -2.84
CA SER A 76 -13.64 -17.24 -2.15
C SER A 76 -13.91 -18.46 -3.05
N THR A 77 -13.18 -19.56 -2.84
CA THR A 77 -13.53 -20.88 -3.39
C THR A 77 -14.66 -21.56 -2.60
N GLU A 78 -15.15 -20.96 -1.50
CA GLU A 78 -16.15 -21.57 -0.61
C GLU A 78 -17.44 -20.77 -0.43
N ALA A 79 -17.64 -19.66 -1.16
CA ALA A 79 -18.88 -18.86 -1.07
C ALA A 79 -20.08 -19.47 -1.84
N LYS A 80 -20.13 -20.81 -1.98
CA LYS A 80 -21.25 -21.51 -2.64
C LYS A 80 -21.97 -22.52 -1.76
N LYS A 81 -21.73 -22.55 -0.44
CA LYS A 81 -22.48 -23.44 0.47
C LYS A 81 -23.14 -22.80 1.69
N GLU A 82 -22.84 -21.55 2.04
CA GLU A 82 -23.38 -20.95 3.29
C GLU A 82 -24.32 -19.76 3.08
N ALA A 83 -24.62 -19.39 1.83
CA ALA A 83 -25.53 -18.30 1.50
C ALA A 83 -27.02 -18.66 1.63
N MET A 84 -27.40 -19.55 2.55
CA MET A 84 -28.80 -19.90 2.81
C MET A 84 -29.30 -19.56 4.22
N THR A 85 -28.47 -19.03 5.13
CA THR A 85 -28.92 -18.91 6.54
C THR A 85 -28.49 -17.66 7.32
N LYS A 86 -28.08 -16.54 6.71
CA LYS A 86 -27.93 -15.29 7.50
C LYS A 86 -28.39 -14.04 6.75
N VAL A 87 -29.46 -13.46 7.30
CA VAL A 87 -30.10 -12.18 6.95
C VAL A 87 -29.30 -11.03 7.54
N PHE A 88 -28.05 -10.84 7.11
CA PHE A 88 -27.27 -9.60 7.31
C PHE A 88 -26.24 -9.57 6.18
N PRO A 89 -26.07 -8.45 5.44
CA PRO A 89 -25.06 -8.40 4.39
C PRO A 89 -23.70 -8.68 5.04
N PRO A 90 -22.97 -9.75 4.66
CA PRO A 90 -21.62 -9.93 5.18
C PRO A 90 -20.78 -8.79 4.61
N GLU A 91 -20.53 -7.82 5.48
CA GLU A 91 -19.48 -6.81 5.36
C GLU A 91 -18.23 -7.51 4.79
N LEU A 92 -17.69 -7.07 3.66
CA LEU A 92 -16.51 -6.20 3.57
C LEU A 92 -15.27 -6.66 4.39
N GLU A 93 -15.26 -7.83 5.01
CA GLU A 93 -14.22 -8.26 5.97
C GLU A 93 -12.91 -8.73 5.32
N HIS A 94 -12.82 -8.84 3.99
CA HIS A 94 -11.64 -9.38 3.31
C HIS A 94 -11.24 -8.66 2.01
N ASP A 95 -11.68 -7.41 1.82
CA ASP A 95 -11.20 -6.56 0.72
C ASP A 95 -10.21 -5.54 1.29
N GLN A 96 -8.92 -5.88 1.29
CA GLN A 96 -7.89 -4.92 1.70
C GLN A 96 -7.66 -3.94 0.56
N ARG A 97 -8.07 -2.69 0.74
CA ARG A 97 -7.91 -1.61 -0.23
C ARG A 97 -6.96 -0.56 0.30
N LEU A 98 -5.90 -0.28 -0.45
CA LEU A 98 -4.92 0.76 -0.18
C LEU A 98 -5.01 1.86 -1.23
N LEU A 99 -5.14 3.10 -0.78
CA LEU A 99 -5.10 4.27 -1.63
C LEU A 99 -3.68 4.84 -1.61
N PHE A 100 -3.06 4.90 -2.77
CA PHE A 100 -1.72 5.45 -2.97
C PHE A 100 -1.75 6.64 -3.93
N ALA A 101 -0.71 7.46 -3.89
CA ALA A 101 -0.42 8.46 -4.89
C ALA A 101 1.06 8.41 -5.26
N ALA A 102 1.34 8.51 -6.55
CA ALA A 102 2.69 8.58 -7.09
C ALA A 102 3.13 10.03 -7.31
N SER A 103 4.43 10.24 -7.53
CA SER A 103 4.96 11.56 -7.85
C SER A 103 4.62 11.98 -9.28
N THR A 104 4.67 11.03 -10.23
CA THR A 104 4.36 11.23 -11.65
C THR A 104 3.28 10.25 -12.13
N PRO A 105 2.54 10.58 -13.20
CA PRO A 105 1.61 9.65 -13.84
C PRO A 105 2.32 8.40 -14.38
N GLU A 106 3.55 8.54 -14.87
CA GLU A 106 4.37 7.40 -15.33
C GLU A 106 4.62 6.41 -14.17
N THR A 107 5.07 6.90 -13.02
CA THR A 107 5.27 6.08 -11.81
C THR A 107 3.96 5.43 -11.36
N GLN A 108 2.84 6.13 -11.47
CA GLN A 108 1.51 5.61 -11.14
C GLN A 108 1.11 4.42 -12.03
N GLU A 109 1.30 4.56 -13.35
CA GLU A 109 0.96 3.54 -14.34
C GLU A 109 1.88 2.33 -14.21
N GLU A 110 3.16 2.55 -13.95
CA GLU A 110 4.13 1.49 -13.68
C GLU A 110 3.72 0.69 -12.44
N TRP A 111 3.44 1.35 -11.30
CA TRP A 111 2.99 0.68 -10.09
C TRP A 111 1.70 -0.12 -10.30
N ALA A 112 0.71 0.44 -10.99
CA ALA A 112 -0.53 -0.28 -11.27
C ALA A 112 -0.30 -1.50 -12.16
N THR A 113 0.54 -1.38 -13.19
CA THR A 113 0.88 -2.46 -14.11
C THR A 113 1.63 -3.57 -13.39
N VAL A 114 2.64 -3.21 -12.58
CA VAL A 114 3.43 -4.11 -11.74
C VAL A 114 2.55 -4.90 -10.78
N VAL A 115 1.64 -4.22 -10.09
CA VAL A 115 0.76 -4.83 -9.10
C VAL A 115 -0.24 -5.76 -9.77
N LEU A 116 -0.76 -5.43 -10.96
CA LEU A 116 -1.64 -6.33 -11.72
C LEU A 116 -0.89 -7.55 -12.26
N ASN A 117 0.37 -7.37 -12.64
CA ASN A 117 1.21 -8.42 -13.24
C ASN A 117 2.13 -9.10 -12.22
N TRP A 118 1.89 -8.94 -10.91
CA TRP A 118 2.68 -9.53 -9.83
C TRP A 118 2.93 -11.04 -10.00
N ASN A 119 1.94 -11.77 -10.56
CA ASN A 119 1.96 -13.21 -10.78
C ASN A 119 2.55 -13.63 -12.14
N LYS A 120 2.68 -12.69 -13.09
CA LYS A 120 3.15 -12.95 -14.45
C LYS A 120 4.60 -12.55 -14.67
N HIS A 121 5.09 -11.59 -13.90
CA HIS A 121 6.48 -11.16 -14.00
C HIS A 121 7.34 -12.13 -13.19
N CYS A 122 8.28 -12.79 -13.86
CA CYS A 122 9.45 -13.35 -13.20
C CYS A 122 10.31 -12.15 -12.80
N TRP A 123 10.20 -11.73 -11.55
CA TRP A 123 11.09 -10.75 -10.96
C TRP A 123 12.45 -11.42 -10.79
N ASP A 124 13.31 -11.37 -11.81
CA ASP A 124 14.67 -11.94 -11.73
C ASP A 124 15.66 -10.92 -11.15
N GLU A 125 15.33 -9.62 -11.23
CA GLU A 125 16.14 -8.51 -10.72
C GLU A 125 15.31 -7.51 -9.90
N THR A 126 15.90 -6.98 -8.83
CA THR A 126 15.30 -5.89 -8.04
C THR A 126 15.25 -4.62 -8.88
N SER A 127 14.06 -4.09 -9.06
CA SER A 127 13.81 -2.87 -9.83
C SER A 127 13.24 -1.78 -8.95
N SER A 128 13.77 -0.56 -9.06
CA SER A 128 13.23 0.57 -8.33
C SER A 128 12.39 1.48 -9.24
N ILE A 129 11.16 1.79 -8.83
CA ILE A 129 10.31 2.74 -9.54
C ILE A 129 10.53 4.14 -8.92
N PHE A 130 11.39 4.92 -9.55
CA PHE A 130 11.65 6.32 -9.21
C PHE A 130 11.61 7.18 -10.48
N SER A 131 10.89 8.30 -10.45
CA SER A 131 11.00 9.38 -11.45
C SER A 131 12.03 10.44 -11.05
N TYR A 132 12.34 10.58 -9.76
CA TYR A 132 13.26 11.60 -9.26
C TYR A 132 14.43 11.00 -8.46
N LYS A 133 15.59 11.67 -8.51
CA LYS A 133 16.76 11.35 -7.66
C LYS A 133 16.41 11.34 -6.17
N ASP A 134 15.50 12.23 -5.76
CA ASP A 134 15.05 12.39 -4.39
C ASP A 134 13.51 12.27 -4.32
N GLU A 135 13.02 11.08 -4.66
CA GLU A 135 11.59 10.78 -4.77
C GLU A 135 10.80 11.14 -3.50
N SER A 136 11.39 10.85 -2.33
CA SER A 136 10.80 11.21 -1.04
C SER A 136 10.61 12.72 -0.87
N HIS A 137 11.54 13.53 -1.39
CA HIS A 137 11.45 14.98 -1.36
C HIS A 137 10.36 15.49 -2.31
N ALA A 138 10.29 14.93 -3.53
CA ALA A 138 9.26 15.28 -4.52
C ALA A 138 7.84 14.99 -3.98
N LEU A 139 7.64 13.81 -3.38
CA LEU A 139 6.38 13.45 -2.73
C LEU A 139 6.03 14.36 -1.54
N ARG A 140 7.05 14.80 -0.77
CA ARG A 140 6.81 15.74 0.34
C ARG A 140 6.43 17.13 -0.14
N GLN A 141 7.03 17.59 -1.24
CA GLN A 141 6.60 18.82 -1.91
C GLN A 141 5.17 18.68 -2.42
N LEU A 142 4.81 17.55 -3.01
CA LEU A 142 3.45 17.26 -3.48
C LEU A 142 2.42 17.39 -2.34
N LEU A 143 2.67 16.75 -1.19
CA LEU A 143 1.80 16.84 -0.02
C LEU A 143 1.63 18.29 0.48
N ARG A 144 2.74 19.04 0.52
CA ARG A 144 2.74 20.45 0.95
C ARG A 144 1.97 21.35 0.00
N SER A 145 2.22 21.24 -1.30
CA SER A 145 1.54 22.04 -2.33
C SER A 145 0.03 21.84 -2.29
N HIS A 146 -0.41 20.65 -1.91
CA HIS A 146 -1.81 20.26 -1.88
C HIS A 146 -2.46 20.30 -0.48
N ASN A 147 -1.79 20.89 0.51
CA ASN A 147 -2.28 21.08 1.89
C ASN A 147 -2.74 19.77 2.57
N ILE A 148 -2.18 18.63 2.17
CA ILE A 148 -2.47 17.35 2.81
C ILE A 148 -1.68 17.27 4.12
N LYS A 149 -2.37 16.99 5.24
CA LYS A 149 -1.73 16.81 6.54
C LYS A 149 -0.87 15.55 6.50
N GLU A 150 0.41 15.70 6.79
CA GLU A 150 1.28 14.54 7.00
C GLU A 150 0.82 13.80 8.26
N LYS A 151 0.60 12.49 8.16
CA LYS A 151 0.24 11.70 9.34
C LYS A 151 1.38 11.82 10.35
N PRO A 152 1.10 12.24 11.61
CA PRO A 152 2.15 12.31 12.61
C PRO A 152 2.72 10.90 12.79
N ARG A 153 4.03 10.76 12.59
CA ARG A 153 4.76 9.52 12.88
C ARG A 153 4.47 9.17 14.33
N LYS A 154 3.60 8.18 14.58
CA LYS A 154 3.49 7.57 15.90
C LYS A 154 4.82 6.88 16.14
N ILE A 155 5.76 7.61 16.72
CA ILE A 155 6.90 7.05 17.43
C ILE A 155 6.26 6.12 18.44
N ASN A 156 6.51 4.82 18.31
CA ASN A 156 6.04 3.80 19.23
C ASN A 156 6.17 4.34 20.65
N GLN A 157 5.05 4.49 21.36
CA GLN A 157 5.14 4.60 22.81
C GLN A 157 5.81 3.29 23.26
N PRO A 158 6.94 3.34 23.99
CA PRO A 158 7.43 2.15 24.66
C PRO A 158 6.31 1.67 25.58
N GLY A 159 6.00 0.38 25.46
CA GLY A 159 4.81 -0.23 26.06
C GLY A 159 4.59 0.19 27.50
N SER A 160 3.32 0.41 27.84
CA SER A 160 2.84 0.54 29.21
C SER A 160 3.36 -0.62 30.04
N GLY A 161 4.49 -0.40 30.70
CA GLY A 161 4.98 -1.26 31.76
C GLY A 161 3.95 -1.20 32.86
N HIS A 162 3.14 -2.25 32.97
CA HIS A 162 2.32 -2.53 34.14
C HIS A 162 3.29 -2.68 35.32
N ALA A 163 3.56 -1.59 36.03
CA ALA A 163 4.20 -1.62 37.32
C ALA A 163 3.18 -2.18 38.32
N VAL A 164 3.26 -3.48 38.56
CA VAL A 164 2.59 -4.13 39.68
C VAL A 164 3.18 -3.57 40.99
N PRO A 165 2.39 -2.98 41.89
CA PRO A 165 2.90 -2.60 43.19
C PRO A 165 3.08 -3.86 44.03
N VAL A 166 4.33 -4.16 44.38
CA VAL A 166 4.65 -5.15 45.42
C VAL A 166 4.24 -4.55 46.77
N ARG A 167 3.42 -5.28 47.52
CA ARG A 167 3.08 -5.00 48.92
C ARG A 167 4.13 -5.61 49.84
#